data_AF-A0A1D2A6Q4-F1
#
_entry.id   AF-A0A1D2A6Q4-F1
#
_cell.length_a   1.000
_cell.length_b   1.000
_cell.length_c   1.000
_cell.angle_alpha   90.00
_cell.angle_beta   90.00
_cell.angle_gamma   90.00
#
_symmetry.space_group_name_H-M   'P 1'
#
loop_
_entity.id
_entity.type
_entity.pdbx_description
1 polymer ?
#
loop_
_entity_poly.entity_id
_entity_poly.type
_entity_poly.pdbx_seq_one_letter_code
_entity_poly.pdbx_strand_id
1 'polypeptide(L)'
;LREEFHLSHAGCLLSDPADPSRVLPQNNVHHQETHACPLQAETTSPAKTVSSRPPLKINRAPVLTLWAAVVAEKQGFHWDEAVTIGKYIAGVLAHSKGKSLGLYHDSPVTEEDREARRERDRNMGVEHVDAFGMSIPVRKKGRHHLAFSQGSTLAPASAKTYLSHAFKDHLEDVKDAMARLASAVPEAELGKACYPLYEHFRPAWKGWGQSAELDIDGICQLAHGGAWKEYAP
;
A
#
# COMPACT_ATOMS: atom_id res chain seq x y z
N LEU A 1 -14.54 -7.83 47.74
CA LEU A 1 -15.95 -7.43 47.88
C LEU A 1 -16.56 -7.51 46.48
N ARG A 2 -17.40 -8.53 46.29
CA ARG A 2 -18.16 -8.83 45.07
C ARG A 2 -19.47 -8.04 45.10
N GLU A 3 -19.90 -7.53 43.96
CA GLU A 3 -21.31 -7.35 43.53
C GLU A 3 -21.22 -7.37 41.98
N GLU A 4 -21.76 -8.29 41.17
CA GLU A 4 -23.01 -9.06 41.15
C GLU A 4 -24.27 -8.18 41.13
N PHE A 5 -24.70 -7.83 39.92
CA PHE A 5 -26.10 -7.50 39.62
C PHE A 5 -26.71 -8.61 38.76
N HIS A 6 -27.82 -9.11 39.27
CA HIS A 6 -28.58 -10.29 38.86
C HIS A 6 -29.83 -9.86 38.07
N LEU A 7 -30.15 -10.67 37.06
CA LEU A 7 -31.48 -11.08 36.54
C LEU A 7 -32.58 -10.04 36.20
N SER A 8 -33.26 -10.26 35.05
CA SER A 8 -34.56 -10.97 34.95
C SER A 8 -35.10 -10.91 33.51
N HIS A 9 -35.28 -12.06 32.80
CA HIS A 9 -36.56 -12.72 32.39
C HIS A 9 -37.53 -11.84 31.55
N ALA A 10 -38.26 -12.27 30.52
CA ALA A 10 -38.74 -13.57 30.01
C ALA A 10 -39.00 -13.39 28.48
N GLY A 11 -39.10 -14.37 27.58
CA GLY A 11 -39.97 -15.56 27.48
C GLY A 11 -40.41 -15.67 26.00
N CYS A 12 -40.17 -16.80 25.31
CA CYS A 12 -41.19 -17.81 24.93
C CYS A 12 -42.21 -17.29 23.87
N LEU A 13 -42.57 -17.89 22.71
CA LEU A 13 -42.72 -19.27 22.20
C LEU A 13 -42.88 -19.20 20.65
N LEU A 14 -42.25 -20.08 19.86
CA LEU A 14 -42.85 -21.19 19.08
C LEU A 14 -44.11 -20.88 18.26
N SER A 15 -44.06 -21.08 16.92
CA SER A 15 -44.85 -22.09 16.15
C SER A 15 -44.84 -21.82 14.63
N ASP A 16 -44.27 -22.75 13.84
CA ASP A 16 -44.73 -23.13 12.46
C ASP A 16 -46.02 -24.01 12.61
N PRO A 17 -46.65 -24.69 11.61
CA PRO A 17 -46.43 -24.84 10.14
C PRO A 17 -47.73 -24.86 9.27
N ALA A 18 -47.63 -25.06 7.93
CA ALA A 18 -48.62 -25.66 6.99
C ALA A 18 -48.26 -25.27 5.52
N ASP A 19 -48.43 -26.02 4.43
CA ASP A 19 -48.89 -27.37 4.05
C ASP A 19 -48.67 -27.51 2.49
N PRO A 20 -48.86 -28.65 1.78
CA PRO A 20 -48.01 -29.01 0.64
C PRO A 20 -48.82 -28.96 -0.67
N SER A 21 -48.17 -29.24 -1.80
CA SER A 21 -48.87 -29.43 -3.07
C SER A 21 -48.51 -30.78 -3.68
N ARG A 22 -49.58 -31.50 -4.05
CA ARG A 22 -49.75 -32.90 -4.47
C ARG A 22 -49.46 -33.11 -5.97
N VAL A 23 -49.03 -34.35 -6.33
CA VAL A 23 -49.52 -35.19 -7.46
C VAL A 23 -49.08 -34.78 -8.89
N LEU A 24 -48.67 -35.63 -9.86
CA LEU A 24 -48.38 -37.07 -10.10
C LEU A 24 -47.67 -37.19 -11.51
N PRO A 25 -47.39 -38.38 -12.10
CA PRO A 25 -46.20 -38.65 -12.91
C PRO A 25 -46.44 -38.96 -14.42
N GLN A 26 -45.34 -39.38 -15.08
CA GLN A 26 -45.20 -40.18 -16.32
C GLN A 26 -45.52 -39.52 -17.67
N ASN A 27 -44.52 -39.49 -18.57
CA ASN A 27 -44.65 -40.16 -19.87
C ASN A 27 -43.29 -40.40 -20.53
N ASN A 28 -43.11 -41.65 -20.93
CA ASN A 28 -42.01 -42.20 -21.72
C ASN A 28 -42.49 -42.26 -23.16
N VAL A 29 -41.77 -41.68 -24.13
CA VAL A 29 -41.93 -42.02 -25.54
C VAL A 29 -40.56 -42.21 -26.18
N HIS A 30 -40.42 -43.42 -26.71
CA HIS A 30 -39.32 -43.97 -27.48
C HIS A 30 -39.20 -43.27 -28.83
N HIS A 31 -37.99 -42.97 -29.32
CA HIS A 31 -37.60 -43.29 -30.69
C HIS A 31 -36.07 -43.16 -30.88
N GLN A 32 -35.52 -44.23 -31.43
CA GLN A 32 -34.19 -44.37 -32.03
C GLN A 32 -34.05 -43.33 -33.17
N GLU A 33 -32.88 -42.84 -33.57
CA GLU A 33 -31.82 -43.60 -34.23
C GLU A 33 -30.58 -42.72 -34.46
N THR A 34 -29.46 -43.42 -34.64
CA THR A 34 -28.07 -43.04 -34.94
C THR A 34 -27.89 -41.98 -36.03
N HIS A 35 -26.92 -41.07 -35.89
CA HIS A 35 -25.97 -40.70 -36.97
C HIS A 35 -24.69 -40.07 -36.40
N ALA A 36 -23.59 -40.32 -37.09
CA ALA A 36 -22.21 -40.20 -36.65
C ALA A 36 -21.64 -38.77 -36.63
N CYS A 37 -20.59 -38.60 -35.82
CA CYS A 37 -19.57 -37.53 -35.85
C CYS A 37 -18.92 -37.44 -37.25
N PRO A 38 -18.32 -36.30 -37.70
CA PRO A 38 -17.14 -35.74 -37.00
C PRO A 38 -16.95 -34.21 -37.06
N LEU A 39 -15.99 -33.71 -36.23
CA LEU A 39 -15.12 -32.52 -36.45
C LEU A 39 -15.83 -31.14 -36.55
N GLN A 40 -15.50 -30.05 -35.83
CA GLN A 40 -14.43 -29.64 -34.93
C GLN A 40 -15.08 -28.64 -33.97
N ALA A 41 -15.04 -28.89 -32.66
CA ALA A 41 -15.27 -27.82 -31.70
C ALA A 41 -13.92 -27.16 -31.46
N GLU A 42 -13.65 -26.07 -32.19
CA GLU A 42 -12.66 -25.10 -31.75
C GLU A 42 -13.08 -24.63 -30.35
N THR A 43 -12.44 -25.21 -29.35
CA THR A 43 -12.45 -24.68 -28.00
C THR A 43 -11.55 -23.46 -28.03
N THR A 44 -12.07 -22.36 -28.58
CA THR A 44 -11.62 -21.04 -28.16
C THR A 44 -12.07 -20.90 -26.71
N SER A 45 -11.22 -21.38 -25.82
CA SER A 45 -11.26 -20.99 -24.42
C SER A 45 -11.24 -19.46 -24.43
N PRO A 46 -12.30 -18.76 -23.97
CA PRO A 46 -12.19 -17.32 -23.83
C PRO A 46 -11.09 -17.12 -22.79
N ALA A 47 -9.94 -16.61 -23.24
CA ALA A 47 -8.94 -16.06 -22.35
C ALA A 47 -9.72 -15.21 -21.35
N LYS A 48 -9.72 -15.61 -20.07
CA LYS A 48 -10.31 -14.82 -19.00
C LYS A 48 -9.68 -13.44 -19.15
N THR A 49 -10.45 -12.50 -19.69
CA THR A 49 -10.22 -11.09 -19.47
C THR A 49 -10.32 -10.93 -17.96
N VAL A 50 -9.17 -11.00 -17.30
CA VAL A 50 -9.06 -10.60 -15.90
C VAL A 50 -9.52 -9.15 -15.91
N SER A 51 -10.73 -8.91 -15.40
CA SER A 51 -11.28 -7.57 -15.28
C SER A 51 -10.32 -6.80 -14.39
N SER A 52 -9.45 -5.98 -14.98
CA SER A 52 -8.53 -5.14 -14.24
C SER A 52 -9.33 -4.11 -13.44
N ARG A 53 -8.98 -3.92 -12.17
CA ARG A 53 -9.54 -2.87 -11.31
C ARG A 53 -9.34 -1.51 -12.00
N PRO A 54 -10.32 -0.58 -11.94
CA PRO A 54 -10.11 0.77 -12.48
C PRO A 54 -8.94 1.46 -11.78
N PRO A 55 -8.11 2.24 -12.51
CA PRO A 55 -6.96 2.90 -11.92
C PRO A 55 -7.38 4.01 -10.95
N LEU A 56 -6.60 4.18 -9.88
CA LEU A 56 -6.80 5.23 -8.88
C LEU A 56 -6.14 6.53 -9.33
N LYS A 57 -6.90 7.62 -9.46
CA LYS A 57 -6.33 8.94 -9.75
C LYS A 57 -5.74 9.57 -8.48
N ILE A 58 -4.41 9.66 -8.40
CA ILE A 58 -3.71 10.12 -7.19
C ILE A 58 -2.40 10.86 -7.52
N ASN A 59 -1.96 11.71 -6.59
CA ASN A 59 -0.68 12.40 -6.67
C ASN A 59 0.48 11.44 -6.34
N ARG A 60 1.68 11.73 -6.87
CA ARG A 60 2.90 10.92 -6.62
C ARG A 60 3.37 10.92 -5.17
N ALA A 61 3.19 12.03 -4.44
CA ALA A 61 3.69 12.19 -3.07
C ALA A 61 3.05 11.22 -2.06
N PRO A 62 1.72 11.06 -1.99
CA PRO A 62 1.12 10.05 -1.10
C PRO A 62 1.48 8.62 -1.51
N VAL A 63 1.63 8.34 -2.82
CA VAL A 63 2.10 7.02 -3.30
C VAL A 63 3.52 6.71 -2.82
N LEU A 64 4.45 7.66 -2.93
CA LEU A 64 5.81 7.49 -2.41
C LEU A 64 5.83 7.37 -0.89
N THR A 65 5.00 8.15 -0.20
CA THR A 65 4.89 8.11 1.26
C THR A 65 4.46 6.72 1.73
N LEU A 66 3.41 6.16 1.11
CA LEU A 66 2.90 4.83 1.46
C LEU A 66 3.91 3.73 1.11
N TRP A 67 4.50 3.79 -0.09
CA TRP A 67 5.48 2.80 -0.52
C TRP A 67 6.71 2.75 0.40
N ALA A 68 7.27 3.91 0.73
CA ALA A 68 8.40 4.00 1.63
C ALA A 68 8.05 3.50 3.06
N ALA A 69 6.83 3.75 3.53
CA ALA A 69 6.36 3.20 4.80
C ALA A 69 6.23 1.67 4.75
N VAL A 70 5.66 1.10 3.68
CA VAL A 70 5.56 -0.35 3.51
C VAL A 70 6.95 -1.01 3.46
N VAL A 71 7.90 -0.40 2.74
CA VAL A 71 9.28 -0.89 2.68
C VAL A 71 9.95 -0.83 4.06
N ALA A 72 9.78 0.27 4.80
CA ALA A 72 10.31 0.37 6.17
C ALA A 72 9.67 -0.68 7.10
N GLU A 73 8.35 -0.90 7.02
CA GLU A 73 7.69 -1.97 7.78
C GLU A 73 8.27 -3.35 7.45
N LYS A 74 8.54 -3.63 6.17
CA LYS A 74 9.22 -4.87 5.73
C LYS A 74 10.66 -5.00 6.23
N GLN A 75 11.34 -3.87 6.50
CA GLN A 75 12.68 -3.77 7.09
C GLN A 75 12.66 -3.83 8.63
N GLY A 76 11.50 -4.09 9.25
CA GLY A 76 11.37 -4.34 10.69
C GLY A 76 10.98 -3.13 11.53
N PHE A 77 10.70 -1.98 10.92
CA PHE A 77 10.19 -0.81 11.65
C PHE A 77 8.73 -1.01 12.04
N HIS A 78 8.34 -0.52 13.22
CA HIS A 78 6.93 -0.51 13.61
C HIS A 78 6.15 0.44 12.68
N TRP A 79 4.88 0.14 12.36
CA TRP A 79 4.07 0.94 11.43
C TRP A 79 4.08 2.45 11.75
N ASP A 80 3.99 2.83 13.03
CA ASP A 80 4.07 4.24 13.47
C ASP A 80 5.40 4.92 13.11
N GLU A 81 6.51 4.20 13.16
CA GLU A 81 7.83 4.68 12.73
C GLU A 81 7.87 4.74 11.21
N ALA A 82 7.46 3.66 10.55
CA ALA A 82 7.46 3.50 9.12
C ALA A 82 6.68 4.61 8.39
N VAL A 83 5.49 5.00 8.86
CA VAL A 83 4.73 6.11 8.25
C VAL A 83 5.43 7.46 8.40
N THR A 84 6.18 7.67 9.48
CA THR A 84 6.95 8.91 9.66
C THR A 84 8.19 8.92 8.76
N ILE A 85 8.86 7.78 8.62
CA ILE A 85 9.97 7.57 7.69
C ILE A 85 9.50 7.83 6.25
N GLY A 86 8.39 7.23 5.84
CA GLY A 86 7.82 7.44 4.51
C GLY A 86 7.47 8.91 4.24
N LYS A 87 6.92 9.60 5.24
CA LYS A 87 6.61 11.04 5.13
C LYS A 87 7.87 11.90 4.99
N TYR A 88 8.93 11.56 5.73
CA TYR A 88 10.23 12.23 5.62
C TYR A 88 10.83 12.04 4.23
N ILE A 89 10.93 10.80 3.74
CA ILE A 89 11.50 10.47 2.43
C ILE A 89 10.78 11.22 1.30
N ALA A 90 9.45 11.16 1.29
CA ALA A 90 8.67 11.87 0.29
C ALA A 90 8.88 13.39 0.36
N GLY A 91 9.05 13.96 1.55
CA GLY A 91 9.35 15.37 1.76
C GLY A 91 10.72 15.77 1.19
N VAL A 92 11.77 15.00 1.49
CA VAL A 92 13.13 15.25 0.98
C VAL A 92 13.17 15.18 -0.55
N LEU A 93 12.57 14.14 -1.14
CA LEU A 93 12.54 13.96 -2.58
C LEU A 93 11.67 15.00 -3.30
N ALA A 94 10.56 15.42 -2.70
CA ALA A 94 9.75 16.52 -3.20
C ALA A 94 10.53 17.85 -3.17
N HIS A 95 11.21 18.17 -2.07
CA HIS A 95 12.04 19.38 -1.96
C HIS A 95 13.12 19.41 -3.05
N SER A 96 13.86 18.31 -3.20
CA SER A 96 14.88 18.17 -4.25
C SER A 96 14.29 18.36 -5.65
N LYS A 97 13.11 17.78 -5.90
CA LYS A 97 12.43 17.95 -7.20
C LYS A 97 11.98 19.40 -7.41
N GLY A 98 11.40 20.05 -6.41
CA GLY A 98 10.97 21.45 -6.50
C GLY A 98 12.15 22.39 -6.77
N LYS A 99 13.29 22.16 -6.10
CA LYS A 99 14.54 22.88 -6.36
C LYS A 99 15.03 22.70 -7.80
N SER A 100 15.03 21.47 -8.31
CA SER A 100 15.41 21.20 -9.71
C SER A 100 14.48 21.84 -10.75
N LEU A 101 13.23 22.10 -10.36
CA LEU A 101 12.22 22.78 -11.19
C LEU A 101 12.24 24.30 -11.02
N GLY A 102 13.12 24.85 -10.18
CA GLY A 102 13.16 26.28 -9.88
C GLY A 102 11.99 26.79 -9.04
N LEU A 103 11.21 25.91 -8.40
CA LEU A 103 10.09 26.31 -7.52
C LEU A 103 10.57 26.81 -6.15
N TYR A 104 11.78 26.42 -5.77
CA TYR A 104 12.43 26.82 -4.53
C TYR A 104 13.82 27.36 -4.84
N HIS A 105 14.14 28.50 -4.25
CA HIS A 105 15.49 29.02 -4.18
C HIS A 105 15.91 28.95 -2.72
N ASP A 106 16.64 27.90 -2.37
CA ASP A 106 17.30 27.86 -1.06
C ASP A 106 18.44 28.88 -1.06
N SER A 107 18.61 29.59 0.05
CA SER A 107 19.86 30.29 0.30
C SER A 107 21.02 29.30 0.22
N PRO A 108 22.20 29.70 -0.29
CA PRO A 108 23.37 28.85 -0.28
C PRO A 108 23.66 28.40 1.16
N VAL A 109 23.64 27.09 1.37
CA VAL A 109 23.95 26.46 2.67
C VAL A 109 25.42 26.08 2.64
N THR A 110 26.22 26.65 3.55
CA THR A 110 27.65 26.36 3.64
C THR A 110 27.91 25.01 4.34
N GLU A 111 29.16 24.54 4.36
CA GLU A 111 29.51 23.38 5.20
C GLU A 111 29.40 23.72 6.69
N GLU A 112 29.71 24.95 7.11
CA GLU A 112 29.51 25.38 8.50
C GLU A 112 28.03 25.30 8.90
N ASP A 113 27.09 25.71 8.03
CA ASP A 113 25.65 25.58 8.29
C ASP A 113 25.22 24.12 8.44
N ARG A 114 25.80 23.22 7.62
CA ARG A 114 25.54 21.78 7.68
C ARG A 114 26.09 21.19 8.97
N GLU A 115 27.30 21.57 9.37
CA GLU A 115 27.92 21.12 10.59
C GLU A 115 27.18 21.62 11.83
N ALA A 116 26.79 22.89 11.87
CA ALA A 116 25.96 23.45 12.93
C ALA A 116 24.61 22.74 13.05
N ARG A 117 24.00 22.37 11.91
CA ARG A 117 22.79 21.54 11.89
C ARG A 117 23.05 20.14 12.46
N ARG A 118 24.13 19.47 12.02
CA ARG A 118 24.51 18.14 12.54
C ARG A 118 24.77 18.16 14.04
N GLU A 119 25.47 19.18 14.55
CA GLU A 119 25.73 19.34 15.98
C GLU A 119 24.44 19.58 16.77
N ARG A 120 23.57 20.47 16.29
CA ARG A 120 22.27 20.68 16.92
C ARG A 120 21.44 19.40 16.96
N ASP A 121 21.41 18.64 15.87
CA ASP A 121 20.66 17.39 15.79
C ASP A 121 21.24 16.34 16.75
N ARG A 122 22.59 16.24 16.86
CA ARG A 122 23.27 15.42 17.89
C ARG A 122 22.86 15.83 19.30
N ASN A 123 22.86 17.12 19.62
CA ASN A 123 22.49 17.64 20.94
C ASN A 123 21.02 17.37 21.28
N MET A 124 20.17 17.19 20.26
CA MET A 124 18.78 16.77 20.42
C MET A 124 18.59 15.25 20.51
N GLY A 125 19.67 14.45 20.47
CA GLY A 125 19.60 12.99 20.47
C GLY A 125 19.00 12.42 19.19
N VAL A 126 19.27 13.07 18.04
CA VAL A 126 18.88 12.55 16.73
C VAL A 126 19.85 11.45 16.33
N GLU A 127 19.31 10.27 16.10
CA GLU A 127 20.00 9.09 15.60
C GLU A 127 19.71 8.93 14.09
N HIS A 128 20.42 8.04 13.42
CA HIS A 128 20.16 7.71 12.01
C HIS A 128 19.89 6.21 11.88
N VAL A 129 18.89 5.88 11.07
CA VAL A 129 18.52 4.50 10.72
C VAL A 129 18.48 4.35 9.22
N ASP A 130 18.85 3.16 8.73
CA ASP A 130 18.77 2.84 7.31
C ASP A 130 17.35 2.36 6.98
N ALA A 131 16.70 3.05 6.06
CA ALA A 131 15.41 2.65 5.52
C ALA A 131 15.30 3.09 4.07
N PHE A 132 14.68 2.28 3.21
CA PHE A 132 14.46 2.64 1.80
C PHE A 132 15.77 3.00 1.04
N GLY A 133 16.91 2.40 1.43
CA GLY A 133 18.22 2.72 0.84
C GLY A 133 18.76 4.11 1.22
N MET A 134 18.20 4.74 2.25
CA MET A 134 18.55 6.08 2.71
C MET A 134 18.83 6.08 4.22
N SER A 135 19.78 6.93 4.66
CA SER A 135 20.03 7.21 6.08
C SER A 135 19.04 8.26 6.58
N ILE A 136 18.10 7.85 7.43
CA ILE A 136 16.97 8.66 7.90
C ILE A 136 17.23 9.17 9.32
N PRO A 137 17.19 10.49 9.58
CA PRO A 137 17.27 11.03 10.93
C PRO A 137 16.00 10.67 11.71
N VAL A 138 16.17 10.11 12.90
CA VAL A 138 15.09 9.73 13.82
C VAL A 138 15.40 10.23 15.22
N ARG A 139 14.35 10.44 16.02
CA ARG A 139 14.51 10.71 17.45
C ARG A 139 13.55 9.84 18.25
N LYS A 140 14.06 9.25 19.33
CA LYS A 140 13.26 8.41 20.22
C LYS A 140 12.16 9.24 20.90
N LYS A 141 10.92 8.75 20.84
CA LYS A 141 9.76 9.27 21.55
C LYS A 141 8.99 8.11 22.16
N GLY A 142 9.15 7.92 23.46
CA GLY A 142 8.65 6.72 24.15
C GLY A 142 9.38 5.47 23.64
N ARG A 143 8.63 4.52 23.06
CA ARG A 143 9.19 3.28 22.50
C ARG A 143 9.55 3.37 21.01
N HIS A 144 9.20 4.47 20.33
CA HIS A 144 9.33 4.59 18.88
C HIS A 144 10.45 5.53 18.47
N HIS A 145 11.15 5.23 17.39
CA HIS A 145 12.12 6.10 16.73
C HIS A 145 11.42 6.78 15.54
N LEU A 146 10.94 8.00 15.78
CA LEU A 146 10.14 8.74 14.81
C LEU A 146 11.04 9.61 13.94
N ALA A 147 10.76 9.68 12.64
CA ALA A 147 11.52 10.52 11.72
C ALA A 147 11.57 11.98 12.19
N PHE A 148 12.75 12.57 12.17
CA PHE A 148 13.04 13.91 12.67
C PHE A 148 13.23 14.88 11.50
N SER A 149 12.51 15.99 11.51
CA SER A 149 12.61 17.02 10.49
C SER A 149 12.26 18.39 11.06
N GLN A 150 12.94 19.43 10.58
CA GLN A 150 12.68 20.81 10.98
C GLN A 150 12.62 21.01 12.51
N GLY A 151 13.53 20.37 13.26
CA GLY A 151 13.66 20.53 14.71
C GLY A 151 12.68 19.69 15.54
N SER A 152 11.84 18.85 14.94
CA SER A 152 10.86 18.03 15.67
C SER A 152 10.65 16.65 15.07
N THR A 153 10.11 15.72 15.87
CA THR A 153 9.66 14.41 15.39
C THR A 153 8.35 14.55 14.62
N LEU A 154 8.23 13.91 13.46
CA LEU A 154 6.97 13.78 12.75
C LEU A 154 5.97 12.95 13.56
N ALA A 155 4.71 13.38 13.58
CA ALA A 155 3.66 12.69 14.32
C ALA A 155 3.05 11.55 13.48
N PRO A 156 3.04 10.29 13.97
CA PRO A 156 2.48 9.16 13.24
C PRO A 156 1.01 9.37 12.85
N ALA A 157 0.20 9.91 13.78
CA ALA A 157 -1.21 10.21 13.52
C ALA A 157 -1.40 11.15 12.33
N SER A 158 -0.58 12.20 12.22
CA SER A 158 -0.64 13.14 11.09
C SER A 158 -0.28 12.46 9.77
N ALA A 159 0.75 11.62 9.75
CA ALA A 159 1.13 10.86 8.56
C ALA A 159 0.04 9.86 8.12
N LYS A 160 -0.58 9.16 9.08
CA LYS A 160 -1.70 8.25 8.83
C LYS A 160 -2.92 8.99 8.29
N THR A 161 -3.35 10.08 8.92
CA THR A 161 -4.46 10.91 8.44
C THR A 161 -4.19 11.43 7.03
N TYR A 162 -2.96 11.86 6.74
CA TYR A 162 -2.57 12.28 5.39
C TYR A 162 -2.76 11.15 4.36
N LEU A 163 -2.33 9.93 4.67
CA LEU A 163 -2.52 8.76 3.79
C LEU A 163 -4.00 8.39 3.65
N SER A 164 -4.76 8.34 4.74
CA SER A 164 -6.20 8.06 4.71
C SER A 164 -6.97 9.08 3.88
N HIS A 165 -6.65 10.37 3.98
CA HIS A 165 -7.28 11.39 3.15
C HIS A 165 -6.89 11.28 1.66
N ALA A 166 -5.65 10.91 1.37
CA ALA A 166 -5.16 10.82 0.00
C ALA A 166 -5.70 9.59 -0.74
N PHE A 167 -5.73 8.43 -0.08
CA PHE A 167 -6.16 7.17 -0.68
C PHE A 167 -7.64 6.84 -0.43
N LYS A 168 -8.26 7.45 0.58
CA LYS A 168 -9.65 7.20 0.97
C LYS A 168 -9.87 5.69 1.17
N ASP A 169 -10.93 5.15 0.58
CA ASP A 169 -11.32 3.74 0.68
C ASP A 169 -10.33 2.78 0.02
N HIS A 170 -9.37 3.28 -0.77
CA HIS A 170 -8.34 2.47 -1.43
C HIS A 170 -7.06 2.28 -0.61
N LEU A 171 -6.96 2.86 0.60
CA LEU A 171 -5.70 2.83 1.36
C LEU A 171 -5.23 1.40 1.62
N GLU A 172 -6.12 0.52 2.10
CA GLU A 172 -5.75 -0.84 2.46
C GLU A 172 -5.42 -1.67 1.22
N ASP A 173 -6.24 -1.56 0.16
CA ASP A 173 -6.00 -2.21 -1.13
C ASP A 173 -4.61 -1.89 -1.71
N VAL A 174 -4.22 -0.61 -1.69
CA VAL A 174 -2.91 -0.18 -2.21
C VAL A 174 -1.79 -0.62 -1.26
N LYS A 175 -1.99 -0.52 0.06
CA LYS A 175 -1.02 -0.96 1.06
C LYS A 175 -0.73 -2.46 0.88
N ASP A 176 -1.75 -3.28 0.69
CA ASP A 176 -1.62 -4.73 0.49
C ASP A 176 -0.89 -5.07 -0.80
N ALA A 177 -1.21 -4.40 -1.91
CA ALA A 177 -0.51 -4.58 -3.18
C ALA A 177 0.98 -4.25 -3.04
N MET A 178 1.29 -3.14 -2.39
CA MET A 178 2.66 -2.74 -2.08
C MET A 178 3.34 -3.74 -1.13
N ALA A 179 2.66 -4.22 -0.08
CA ALA A 179 3.24 -5.15 0.88
C ALA A 179 3.60 -6.49 0.23
N ARG A 180 2.77 -6.96 -0.72
CA ARG A 180 3.06 -8.14 -1.54
C ARG A 180 4.30 -7.92 -2.40
N LEU A 181 4.42 -6.77 -3.06
CA LEU A 181 5.60 -6.42 -3.85
C LEU A 181 6.86 -6.36 -2.98
N ALA A 182 6.82 -5.65 -1.85
CA ALA A 182 7.95 -5.57 -0.93
C ALA A 182 8.37 -6.95 -0.39
N SER A 183 7.40 -7.84 -0.16
CA SER A 183 7.68 -9.21 0.30
C SER A 183 8.23 -10.14 -0.78
N ALA A 184 8.01 -9.83 -2.05
CA ALA A 184 8.55 -10.59 -3.19
C ALA A 184 10.04 -10.29 -3.44
N VAL A 185 10.57 -9.20 -2.88
CA VAL A 185 11.98 -8.77 -3.01
C VAL A 185 12.77 -9.25 -1.77
N PRO A 186 13.95 -9.88 -1.94
CA PRO A 186 14.82 -10.21 -0.82
C PRO A 186 15.21 -8.98 0.00
N GLU A 187 15.26 -9.11 1.32
CA GLU A 187 15.52 -7.99 2.22
C GLU A 187 16.85 -7.27 1.94
N ALA A 188 17.89 -8.03 1.58
CA ALA A 188 19.21 -7.50 1.21
C ALA A 188 19.20 -6.66 -0.08
N GLU A 189 18.21 -6.85 -0.96
CA GLU A 189 18.07 -6.16 -2.24
C GLU A 189 17.03 -5.04 -2.17
N LEU A 190 16.08 -5.13 -1.23
CA LEU A 190 14.94 -4.22 -1.14
C LEU A 190 15.34 -2.75 -1.06
N GLY A 191 16.38 -2.41 -0.31
CA GLY A 191 16.87 -1.03 -0.21
C GLY A 191 17.39 -0.45 -1.54
N LYS A 192 17.89 -1.30 -2.44
CA LYS A 192 18.34 -0.89 -3.79
C LYS A 192 17.19 -0.90 -4.79
N ALA A 193 16.30 -1.88 -4.67
CA ALA A 193 15.17 -2.09 -5.57
C ALA A 193 14.00 -1.12 -5.35
N CYS A 194 13.82 -0.59 -4.14
CA CYS A 194 12.59 0.12 -3.77
C CYS A 194 12.33 1.38 -4.61
N TYR A 195 13.35 2.19 -4.91
CA TYR A 195 13.14 3.39 -5.73
C TYR A 195 12.93 3.06 -7.22
N PRO A 196 13.73 2.22 -7.87
CA PRO A 196 13.46 1.77 -9.24
C PRO A 196 12.05 1.18 -9.43
N LEU A 197 11.58 0.34 -8.49
CA LEU A 197 10.22 -0.19 -8.53
C LEU A 197 9.17 0.92 -8.42
N TYR A 198 9.37 1.87 -7.51
CA TYR A 198 8.51 3.05 -7.44
C TYR A 198 8.50 3.83 -8.74
N GLU A 199 9.64 4.01 -9.41
CA GLU A 199 9.68 4.74 -10.68
C GLU A 199 8.85 4.09 -11.77
N HIS A 200 8.76 2.75 -11.74
CA HIS A 200 7.99 1.96 -12.67
C HIS A 200 6.47 2.06 -12.42
N PHE A 201 5.99 1.82 -11.19
CA PHE A 201 4.55 1.79 -10.91
C PHE A 201 3.93 3.16 -10.56
N ARG A 202 4.73 4.19 -10.23
CA ARG A 202 4.20 5.49 -9.79
C ARG A 202 3.30 6.14 -10.85
N PRO A 203 2.35 6.99 -10.45
CA PRO A 203 1.53 7.74 -11.39
C PRO A 203 2.37 8.56 -12.37
N ALA A 204 1.94 8.72 -13.62
CA ALA A 204 2.67 9.50 -14.63
C ALA A 204 2.91 10.96 -14.19
N TRP A 205 4.00 11.57 -14.67
CA TRP A 205 4.29 12.97 -14.37
C TRP A 205 3.43 13.85 -15.25
N LYS A 206 2.56 14.66 -14.65
CA LYS A 206 1.71 15.62 -15.36
C LYS A 206 1.98 17.08 -14.95
N GLY A 207 3.10 17.31 -14.25
CA GLY A 207 3.43 18.59 -13.62
C GLY A 207 3.36 18.53 -12.10
N TRP A 208 3.84 19.60 -11.46
CA TRP A 208 3.90 19.69 -10.01
C TRP A 208 2.50 19.60 -9.38
N GLY A 209 2.35 18.74 -8.38
CA GLY A 209 1.11 18.55 -7.63
C GLY A 209 -0.05 17.93 -8.41
N GLN A 210 0.16 17.51 -9.66
CA GLN A 210 -0.88 16.90 -10.49
C GLN A 210 -1.06 15.41 -10.18
N SER A 211 -2.31 14.96 -10.28
CA SER A 211 -2.68 13.55 -10.15
C SER A 211 -2.62 12.85 -11.49
N ALA A 212 -2.31 11.56 -11.46
CA ALA A 212 -2.42 10.66 -12.59
C ALA A 212 -2.89 9.28 -12.10
N GLU A 213 -3.13 8.38 -13.03
CA GLU A 213 -3.58 7.02 -12.75
C GLU A 213 -2.50 6.19 -12.06
N LEU A 214 -2.90 5.45 -11.03
CA LEU A 214 -2.15 4.41 -10.35
C LEU A 214 -2.85 3.08 -10.63
N ASP A 215 -2.14 2.16 -11.29
CA ASP A 215 -2.61 0.80 -11.55
C ASP A 215 -2.24 -0.12 -10.37
N ILE A 216 -3.25 -0.53 -9.60
CA ILE A 216 -3.06 -1.40 -8.43
C ILE A 216 -2.78 -2.84 -8.88
N ASP A 217 -3.39 -3.30 -9.97
CA ASP A 217 -3.17 -4.64 -10.48
C ASP A 217 -1.77 -4.77 -11.07
N GLY A 218 -1.25 -3.71 -11.71
CA GLY A 218 0.15 -3.61 -12.13
C GLY A 218 1.14 -3.77 -10.97
N ILE A 219 0.86 -3.18 -9.79
CA ILE A 219 1.70 -3.39 -8.59
C ILE A 219 1.68 -4.86 -8.17
N CYS A 220 0.50 -5.50 -8.15
CA CYS A 220 0.38 -6.92 -7.82
C CYS A 220 1.14 -7.80 -8.82
N GLN A 221 1.09 -7.48 -10.12
CA GLN A 221 1.79 -8.22 -11.16
C GLN A 221 3.31 -8.20 -10.98
N LEU A 222 3.90 -7.08 -10.54
CA LEU A 222 5.33 -7.01 -10.23
C LEU A 222 5.75 -7.98 -9.12
N ALA A 223 4.86 -8.26 -8.17
CA ALA A 223 5.12 -9.23 -7.10
C ALA A 223 5.08 -10.68 -7.60
N HIS A 224 4.36 -10.96 -8.68
CA HIS A 224 4.18 -12.32 -9.20
C HIS A 224 5.38 -12.78 -10.02
N GLY A 225 5.82 -14.03 -9.79
CA GLY A 225 6.84 -14.70 -10.61
C GLY A 225 8.22 -14.04 -10.62
N GLY A 226 8.46 -13.02 -9.77
CA GLY A 226 9.71 -12.26 -9.78
C GLY A 226 9.80 -11.21 -10.90
N ALA A 227 8.68 -10.78 -11.47
CA ALA A 227 8.64 -9.76 -12.53
C ALA A 227 9.33 -8.44 -12.13
N TRP A 228 9.37 -8.12 -10.84
CA TRP A 228 10.10 -6.98 -10.30
C TRP A 228 11.59 -6.94 -10.68
N LYS A 229 12.23 -8.10 -10.95
CA LYS A 229 13.66 -8.20 -11.30
C LYS A 229 14.01 -7.53 -12.62
N GLU A 230 13.03 -7.32 -13.50
CA GLU A 230 13.24 -6.58 -14.76
C GLU A 230 13.44 -5.08 -14.52
N TYR A 231 12.98 -4.58 -13.36
CA TYR A 231 12.90 -3.15 -13.05
C TYR A 231 13.80 -2.74 -11.89
N ALA A 232 14.42 -3.70 -11.20
CA ALA A 232 15.37 -3.46 -10.13
C ALA A 232 16.59 -4.41 -10.27
N PRO A 233 17.81 -3.86 -10.39
CA PRO A 233 19.05 -4.63 -10.53
C PRO A 233 19.55 -5.26 -9.22
#